data_AF-W5NDG0-F1
#
_entry.id   AF-W5NDG0-F1
#
_cell.length_a   1.000
_cell.length_b   1.000
_cell.length_c   1.000
_cell.angle_alpha   90.00
_cell.angle_beta   90.00
_cell.angle_gamma   90.00
#
_symmetry.space_group_name_H-M   'P 1'
#
loop_
_entity.id
_entity.type
_entity.pdbx_description
1 polymer ?
#
loop_
_entity_poly.entity_id
_entity_poly.type
_entity_poly.pdbx_seq_one_letter_code
_entity_poly.pdbx_strand_id
1 'polypeptide(L)'
;TYFPWFPNYIQDLDRFANQILSYGAELDSDHPGFTDPVYRARRKEFADIAYNYRHGQPIPKVEYTEEEKQTWGTVFKELKTLYPTHACREHNRVFPLLEQYCGYREDNIPQLEDISRFLQSCTGFRLRPVAGLLSSRDFLAGLAFRVFHSTQYIRHSSRPMYTPEPDICHELLGHVPLFADPSFAQFSQEIGLASLGAPDEYIQKLATVYWFTVEFGLCKQESEIKAYGAGLLSSFGELQYSLTDKPKLLPFDPEKTSLQAYPITEFQPVYFVSESFEDAKEKVRKFAATIPRPFSVRYNPYTQSIEVLDSMQQLKNLADSIGGEMGILCNALQKMGMEKHENKL
;
A
#
# COMPACT_ATOMS: atom_id res chain seq x y z
N THR A 1 -11.60 4.83 29.64
CA THR A 1 -12.00 5.25 28.29
C THR A 1 -11.90 4.04 27.40
N TYR A 2 -13.00 3.56 26.82
CA TYR A 2 -12.98 2.40 25.92
C TYR A 2 -12.50 2.84 24.54
N PHE A 3 -11.53 2.15 23.97
CA PHE A 3 -11.10 2.33 22.59
C PHE A 3 -11.21 0.98 21.86
N PRO A 4 -11.45 0.98 20.53
CA PRO A 4 -11.53 -0.25 19.76
C PRO A 4 -10.25 -1.07 19.89
N TRP A 5 -10.39 -2.40 19.91
CA TRP A 5 -9.24 -3.31 19.86
C TRP A 5 -8.41 -3.05 18.59
N PHE A 6 -7.09 -3.20 18.70
CA PHE A 6 -6.17 -3.19 17.57
C PHE A 6 -5.01 -4.17 17.83
N PRO A 7 -4.37 -4.70 16.76
CA PRO A 7 -3.25 -5.63 16.88
C PRO A 7 -2.04 -4.97 17.56
N ASN A 8 -1.42 -5.66 18.53
CA ASN A 8 -0.18 -5.22 19.17
C ASN A 8 1.05 -5.95 18.61
N TYR A 9 0.86 -7.15 18.05
CA TYR A 9 1.91 -7.93 17.41
C TYR A 9 1.51 -8.26 15.97
N ILE A 10 2.49 -8.40 15.07
CA ILE A 10 2.22 -8.71 13.66
C ILE A 10 1.40 -10.01 13.46
N GLN A 11 1.53 -10.99 14.36
CA GLN A 11 0.74 -12.22 14.34
C GLN A 11 -0.75 -11.99 14.67
N ASP A 12 -1.11 -10.90 15.35
CA ASP A 12 -2.51 -10.57 15.65
C ASP A 12 -3.31 -10.22 14.39
N LEU A 13 -2.64 -9.92 13.26
CA LEU A 13 -3.30 -9.74 11.96
C LEU A 13 -4.04 -11.02 11.52
N ASP A 14 -3.64 -12.20 11.99
CA ASP A 14 -4.34 -13.47 11.71
C ASP A 14 -5.78 -13.49 12.23
N ARG A 15 -6.12 -12.64 13.22
CA ARG A 15 -7.45 -12.62 13.85
C ARG A 15 -8.55 -12.08 12.93
N PHE A 16 -8.18 -11.23 11.98
CA PHE A 16 -9.14 -10.53 11.12
C PHE A 16 -8.86 -10.69 9.62
N ALA A 17 -7.72 -11.24 9.22
CA ALA A 17 -7.38 -11.41 7.79
C ALA A 17 -8.40 -12.24 6.99
N ASN A 18 -9.24 -13.03 7.67
CA ASN A 18 -10.31 -13.83 7.06
C ASN A 18 -11.71 -13.18 7.15
N GLN A 19 -11.83 -11.98 7.73
CA GLN A 19 -13.09 -11.24 7.86
C GLN A 19 -13.37 -10.44 6.59
N ILE A 20 -13.68 -11.16 5.51
CA ILE A 20 -13.94 -10.59 4.18
C ILE A 20 -15.35 -10.00 4.14
N LEU A 21 -15.46 -8.75 3.66
CA LEU A 21 -16.73 -8.05 3.50
C LEU A 21 -17.35 -8.29 2.12
N SER A 22 -16.55 -8.37 1.07
CA SER A 22 -17.02 -8.54 -0.32
C SER A 22 -15.93 -9.12 -1.23
N TYR A 23 -16.33 -9.54 -2.44
CA TYR A 23 -15.45 -10.05 -3.49
C TYR A 23 -14.58 -11.23 -3.07
N GLY A 24 -15.10 -12.09 -2.18
CA GLY A 24 -14.48 -13.36 -1.82
C GLY A 24 -14.67 -14.41 -2.92
N ALA A 25 -15.19 -15.59 -2.56
CA ALA A 25 -15.60 -16.60 -3.55
C ALA A 25 -16.94 -16.27 -4.25
N GLU A 26 -17.71 -15.34 -3.69
CA GLU A 26 -19.00 -14.90 -4.22
C GLU A 26 -18.81 -13.62 -5.04
N LEU A 27 -19.33 -13.64 -6.27
CA LEU A 27 -19.25 -12.54 -7.23
C LEU A 27 -20.61 -11.86 -7.33
N ASP A 28 -20.59 -10.54 -7.52
CA ASP A 28 -21.81 -9.75 -7.79
C ASP A 28 -22.39 -10.09 -9.16
N SER A 29 -23.69 -9.83 -9.36
CA SER A 29 -24.44 -10.26 -10.55
C SER A 29 -24.00 -9.55 -11.85
N ASP A 30 -23.38 -8.38 -11.74
CA ASP A 30 -22.80 -7.59 -12.83
C ASP A 30 -21.32 -7.91 -13.08
N HIS A 31 -20.71 -8.78 -12.26
CA HIS A 31 -19.33 -9.21 -12.43
C HIS A 31 -19.16 -10.06 -13.71
N PRO A 32 -18.13 -9.81 -14.54
CA PRO A 32 -17.97 -10.53 -15.82
C PRO A 32 -17.88 -12.06 -15.71
N GLY A 33 -17.36 -12.55 -14.59
CA GLY A 33 -17.27 -13.98 -14.26
C GLY A 33 -18.45 -14.55 -13.46
N PHE A 34 -19.55 -13.80 -13.25
CA PHE A 34 -20.66 -14.23 -12.39
C PHE A 34 -21.30 -15.55 -12.85
N THR A 35 -21.43 -15.73 -14.17
CA THR A 35 -22.03 -16.92 -14.80
C THR A 35 -21.00 -17.94 -15.26
N ASP A 36 -19.70 -17.69 -15.04
CA ASP A 36 -18.62 -18.60 -15.44
C ASP A 36 -18.28 -19.57 -14.29
N PRO A 37 -18.68 -20.85 -14.36
CA PRO A 37 -18.41 -21.80 -13.29
C PRO A 37 -16.93 -22.14 -13.14
N VAL A 38 -16.12 -22.04 -14.20
CA VAL A 38 -14.69 -22.32 -14.17
C VAL A 38 -13.97 -21.19 -13.43
N TYR A 39 -14.27 -19.94 -13.77
CA TYR A 39 -13.72 -18.77 -13.07
C TYR A 39 -14.12 -18.75 -11.59
N ARG A 40 -15.36 -19.10 -11.25
CA ARG A 40 -15.82 -19.18 -9.85
C ARG A 40 -15.10 -20.28 -9.06
N ALA A 41 -14.90 -21.45 -9.65
CA ALA A 41 -14.12 -22.52 -9.02
C ALA A 41 -12.69 -22.05 -8.77
N ARG A 42 -12.08 -21.39 -9.77
CA ARG A 42 -10.74 -20.83 -9.67
C ARG A 42 -10.63 -19.74 -8.58
N ARG A 43 -11.63 -18.88 -8.44
CA ARG A 43 -11.70 -17.88 -7.35
C ARG A 43 -11.75 -18.50 -5.97
N LYS A 44 -12.46 -19.62 -5.83
CA LYS A 44 -12.50 -20.37 -4.56
C LYS A 44 -11.12 -20.92 -4.19
N GLU A 45 -10.34 -21.43 -5.14
CA GLU A 45 -8.97 -21.90 -4.87
C GLU A 45 -8.08 -20.78 -4.30
N PHE A 46 -8.14 -19.57 -4.88
CA PHE A 46 -7.41 -18.41 -4.36
C PHE A 46 -7.87 -18.00 -2.96
N ALA A 47 -9.18 -18.02 -2.72
CA ALA A 47 -9.72 -17.73 -1.40
C ALA A 47 -9.27 -18.75 -0.36
N ASP A 48 -9.26 -20.04 -0.70
CA ASP A 48 -8.81 -21.13 0.17
C ASP A 48 -7.32 -20.97 0.54
N ILE A 49 -6.46 -20.52 -0.38
CA ILE A 49 -5.05 -20.19 -0.08
C ILE A 49 -4.98 -19.09 0.99
N ALA A 50 -5.71 -17.98 0.79
CA ALA A 50 -5.70 -16.87 1.72
C ALA A 50 -6.26 -17.25 3.10
N TYR A 51 -7.37 -17.99 3.16
CA TYR A 51 -7.99 -18.41 4.42
C TYR A 51 -7.11 -19.33 5.27
N ASN A 52 -6.26 -20.13 4.61
CA ASN A 52 -5.36 -21.07 5.28
C ASN A 52 -4.00 -20.45 5.63
N TYR A 53 -3.66 -19.29 5.08
CA TYR A 53 -2.41 -18.61 5.40
C TYR A 53 -2.38 -18.11 6.85
N ARG A 54 -1.24 -18.32 7.53
CA ARG A 54 -0.94 -17.77 8.85
C ARG A 54 0.39 -17.04 8.85
N HIS A 55 0.51 -16.02 9.70
CA HIS A 55 1.75 -15.26 9.80
C HIS A 55 2.96 -16.17 10.09
N GLY A 56 4.07 -15.93 9.38
CA GLY A 56 5.31 -16.69 9.52
C GLY A 56 5.45 -17.87 8.56
N GLN A 57 4.37 -18.27 7.88
CA GLN A 57 4.44 -19.25 6.79
C GLN A 57 4.90 -18.56 5.49
N PRO A 58 5.58 -19.28 4.58
CA PRO A 58 5.79 -18.78 3.22
C PRO A 58 4.45 -18.66 2.50
N ILE A 59 4.28 -17.65 1.65
CA ILE A 59 3.06 -17.48 0.85
C ILE A 59 3.00 -18.61 -0.19
N PRO A 60 1.91 -19.40 -0.25
CA PRO A 60 1.80 -20.49 -1.21
C PRO A 60 1.93 -20.00 -2.66
N LYS A 61 2.71 -20.74 -3.45
CA LYS A 61 2.82 -20.47 -4.89
C LYS A 61 1.56 -20.91 -5.62
N VAL A 62 1.19 -20.13 -6.62
CA VAL A 62 0.06 -20.42 -7.51
C VAL A 62 0.60 -20.78 -8.89
N GLU A 63 0.14 -21.90 -9.43
CA GLU A 63 0.28 -22.22 -10.84
C GLU A 63 -0.82 -21.50 -11.62
N TYR A 64 -0.48 -20.36 -12.24
CA TYR A 64 -1.40 -19.61 -13.08
C TYR A 64 -1.60 -20.30 -14.44
N THR A 65 -2.84 -20.33 -14.92
CA THR A 65 -3.18 -20.91 -16.23
C THR A 65 -2.65 -20.03 -17.37
N GLU A 66 -2.61 -20.58 -18.58
CA GLU A 66 -2.20 -19.81 -19.75
C GLU A 66 -3.16 -18.65 -20.07
N GLU A 67 -4.46 -18.82 -19.81
CA GLU A 67 -5.45 -17.75 -19.97
C GLU A 67 -5.23 -16.61 -18.96
N GLU A 68 -4.91 -16.95 -17.71
CA GLU A 68 -4.57 -15.98 -16.68
C GLU A 68 -3.30 -15.21 -17.08
N LYS A 69 -2.25 -15.90 -17.52
CA LYS A 69 -1.01 -15.26 -18.00
C LYS A 69 -1.24 -14.36 -19.21
N GLN A 70 -2.09 -14.76 -20.16
CA GLN A 70 -2.45 -13.92 -21.31
C GLN A 70 -3.18 -12.65 -20.87
N THR A 71 -4.13 -12.76 -19.94
CA THR A 71 -4.86 -11.62 -19.36
C THR A 71 -3.90 -10.64 -18.71
N TRP A 72 -2.96 -11.14 -17.90
CA TRP A 72 -1.88 -10.34 -17.32
C TRP A 72 -1.02 -9.67 -18.38
N GLY A 73 -0.57 -10.43 -19.38
CA GLY A 73 0.29 -9.93 -20.44
C GLY A 73 -0.32 -8.77 -21.22
N THR A 74 -1.64 -8.79 -21.46
CA THR A 74 -2.37 -7.66 -22.04
C THR A 74 -2.28 -6.42 -21.16
N VAL A 75 -2.62 -6.53 -19.87
CA VAL A 75 -2.60 -5.40 -18.92
C VAL A 75 -1.18 -4.84 -18.74
N PHE A 76 -0.20 -5.73 -18.57
CA PHE A 76 1.20 -5.41 -18.40
C PHE A 76 1.75 -4.61 -19.58
N LYS A 77 1.51 -5.06 -20.81
CA LYS A 77 1.99 -4.39 -22.03
C LYS A 77 1.47 -2.97 -22.14
N GLU A 78 0.15 -2.81 -22.03
CA GLU A 78 -0.49 -1.52 -22.21
C GLU A 78 0.00 -0.50 -21.17
N LEU A 79 -0.03 -0.86 -19.89
CA LEU A 79 0.41 0.04 -18.82
C LEU A 79 1.90 0.38 -18.90
N LYS A 80 2.75 -0.59 -19.25
CA LYS A 80 4.19 -0.36 -19.40
C LYS A 80 4.52 0.70 -20.48
N THR A 81 3.69 0.83 -21.51
CA THR A 81 3.87 1.91 -22.51
C THR A 81 3.56 3.30 -21.95
N LEU A 82 2.68 3.40 -20.94
CA LEU A 82 2.26 4.67 -20.35
C LEU A 82 3.17 5.14 -19.21
N TYR A 83 3.80 4.21 -18.47
CA TYR A 83 4.57 4.56 -17.27
C TYR A 83 5.66 5.63 -17.46
N PRO A 84 6.48 5.62 -18.54
CA PRO A 84 7.53 6.64 -18.69
C PRO A 84 6.99 8.07 -18.76
N THR A 85 5.77 8.26 -19.22
CA THR A 85 5.15 9.58 -19.40
C THR A 85 4.18 9.95 -18.28
N HIS A 86 3.49 8.97 -17.67
CA HIS A 86 2.41 9.22 -16.71
C HIS A 86 2.79 8.91 -15.26
N ALA A 87 3.58 7.86 -15.01
CA ALA A 87 3.90 7.41 -13.66
C ALA A 87 5.00 8.29 -13.02
N CYS A 88 4.98 8.39 -11.71
CA CYS A 88 6.01 9.10 -10.97
C CYS A 88 7.39 8.43 -11.11
N ARG A 89 8.44 9.22 -10.87
CA ARG A 89 9.84 8.77 -10.93
C ARG A 89 10.12 7.56 -10.04
N GLU A 90 9.50 7.45 -8.87
CA GLU A 90 9.71 6.35 -7.92
C GLU A 90 9.19 5.03 -8.49
N HIS A 91 8.01 5.04 -9.10
CA HIS A 91 7.47 3.88 -9.82
C HIS A 91 8.42 3.46 -10.96
N ASN A 92 8.82 4.41 -11.83
CA ASN A 92 9.72 4.15 -12.96
C ASN A 92 11.13 3.69 -12.53
N ARG A 93 11.59 4.09 -11.34
CA ARG A 93 12.86 3.66 -10.76
C ARG A 93 12.81 2.22 -10.25
N VAL A 94 11.70 1.82 -9.65
CA VAL A 94 11.53 0.48 -9.05
C VAL A 94 11.13 -0.56 -10.08
N PHE A 95 10.28 -0.22 -11.05
CA PHE A 95 9.70 -1.20 -11.97
C PHE A 95 10.75 -2.09 -12.68
N PRO A 96 11.89 -1.57 -13.20
CA PRO A 96 12.94 -2.41 -13.78
C PRO A 96 13.57 -3.41 -12.79
N LEU A 97 13.62 -3.08 -11.50
CA LEU A 97 14.12 -3.99 -10.45
C LEU A 97 13.13 -5.14 -10.23
N LEU A 98 11.83 -4.88 -10.32
CA LEU A 98 10.80 -5.93 -10.25
C LEU A 98 10.88 -6.86 -11.46
N GLU A 99 11.19 -6.34 -12.65
CA GLU A 99 11.45 -7.17 -13.84
C GLU A 99 12.67 -8.07 -13.63
N GLN A 100 13.74 -7.51 -13.06
CA GLN A 100 15.00 -8.21 -12.84
C GLN A 100 14.92 -9.27 -11.73
N TYR A 101 14.28 -8.97 -10.61
CA TYR A 101 14.37 -9.78 -9.39
C TYR A 101 13.07 -10.50 -8.99
N CYS A 102 11.92 -10.03 -9.47
CA CYS A 102 10.60 -10.56 -9.08
C CYS A 102 9.86 -11.23 -10.24
N GLY A 103 10.47 -11.32 -11.42
CA GLY A 103 9.88 -12.00 -12.57
C GLY A 103 8.71 -11.25 -13.21
N TYR A 104 8.67 -9.91 -13.06
CA TYR A 104 7.70 -9.09 -13.80
C TYR A 104 8.00 -9.17 -15.29
N ARG A 105 7.16 -9.89 -16.03
CA ARG A 105 7.24 -10.05 -17.49
C ARG A 105 5.86 -10.26 -18.05
N GLU A 106 5.68 -9.97 -19.34
CA GLU A 106 4.39 -10.16 -20.02
C GLU A 106 3.88 -11.61 -20.01
N ASP A 107 4.78 -12.59 -19.93
CA ASP A 107 4.48 -14.03 -20.01
C ASP A 107 4.41 -14.70 -18.64
N ASN A 108 4.52 -13.93 -17.55
CA ASN A 108 4.65 -14.47 -16.20
C ASN A 108 4.00 -13.55 -15.15
N ILE A 109 3.00 -14.09 -14.45
CA ILE A 109 2.42 -13.46 -13.27
C ILE A 109 3.38 -13.68 -12.08
N PRO A 110 3.92 -12.62 -11.46
CA PRO A 110 4.81 -12.74 -10.32
C PRO A 110 4.16 -13.39 -9.10
N GLN A 111 4.96 -14.10 -8.29
CA GLN A 111 4.49 -14.77 -7.08
C GLN A 111 4.61 -13.85 -5.87
N LEU A 112 3.56 -13.79 -5.02
CA LEU A 112 3.55 -12.91 -3.86
C LEU A 112 4.71 -13.17 -2.89
N GLU A 113 5.16 -14.42 -2.73
CA GLU A 113 6.30 -14.76 -1.86
C GLU A 113 7.59 -14.08 -2.31
N ASP A 114 7.88 -14.11 -3.62
CA ASP A 114 9.10 -13.55 -4.18
C ASP A 114 9.08 -12.01 -4.05
N ILE A 115 7.92 -11.40 -4.28
CA ILE A 115 7.70 -9.95 -4.12
C ILE A 115 7.76 -9.53 -2.65
N SER A 116 7.15 -10.31 -1.76
CA SER A 116 7.18 -10.08 -0.32
C SER A 116 8.61 -10.07 0.21
N ARG A 117 9.47 -11.00 -0.25
CA ARG A 117 10.90 -10.99 0.09
C ARG A 117 11.63 -9.77 -0.45
N PHE A 118 11.35 -9.38 -1.70
CA PHE A 118 11.92 -8.18 -2.30
C PHE A 118 11.56 -6.92 -1.49
N LEU A 119 10.27 -6.69 -1.22
CA LEU A 119 9.80 -5.55 -0.43
C LEU A 119 10.40 -5.53 0.98
N GLN A 120 10.56 -6.70 1.61
CA GLN A 120 11.17 -6.79 2.94
C GLN A 120 12.62 -6.31 2.91
N SER A 121 13.37 -6.61 1.84
CA SER A 121 14.75 -6.16 1.66
C SER A 121 14.87 -4.65 1.35
N CYS A 122 13.85 -4.05 0.72
CA CYS A 122 13.86 -2.64 0.35
C CYS A 122 13.40 -1.73 1.50
N THR A 123 12.25 -2.04 2.08
CA THR A 123 11.52 -1.14 3.00
C THR A 123 10.91 -1.87 4.19
N GLY A 124 11.12 -3.19 4.34
CA GLY A 124 10.48 -3.98 5.38
C GLY A 124 8.99 -4.25 5.13
N PHE A 125 8.41 -3.75 4.03
CA PHE A 125 7.05 -4.12 3.62
C PHE A 125 6.97 -5.59 3.25
N ARG A 126 5.81 -6.19 3.45
CA ARG A 126 5.52 -7.55 3.03
C ARG A 126 4.10 -7.69 2.53
N LEU A 127 3.89 -8.71 1.71
CA LEU A 127 2.57 -9.08 1.25
C LEU A 127 1.96 -10.14 2.16
N ARG A 128 0.64 -10.15 2.22
CA ARG A 128 -0.17 -11.19 2.83
C ARG A 128 -1.32 -11.52 1.88
N PRO A 129 -1.53 -12.80 1.52
CA PRO A 129 -2.65 -13.17 0.67
C PRO A 129 -3.97 -12.85 1.38
N VAL A 130 -4.89 -12.23 0.66
CA VAL A 130 -6.25 -11.94 1.14
C VAL A 130 -7.28 -12.45 0.12
N ALA A 131 -8.40 -12.98 0.63
CA ALA A 131 -9.42 -13.59 -0.22
C ALA A 131 -10.33 -12.58 -0.93
N GLY A 132 -10.37 -11.33 -0.47
CA GLY A 132 -11.23 -10.27 -0.97
C GLY A 132 -11.06 -8.98 -0.16
N LEU A 133 -12.07 -8.10 -0.17
CA LEU A 133 -11.99 -6.81 0.53
C LEU A 133 -12.18 -6.96 2.05
N LEU A 134 -11.24 -6.41 2.82
CA LEU A 134 -11.32 -6.28 4.27
C LEU A 134 -12.09 -5.01 4.67
N SER A 135 -12.48 -4.94 5.95
CA SER A 135 -12.91 -3.66 6.52
C SER A 135 -11.78 -2.64 6.46
N SER A 136 -12.12 -1.35 6.33
CA SER A 136 -11.10 -0.28 6.31
C SER A 136 -10.23 -0.32 7.57
N ARG A 137 -10.80 -0.67 8.73
CA ARG A 137 -10.06 -0.79 9.98
C ARG A 137 -9.00 -1.88 9.90
N ASP A 138 -9.37 -3.06 9.40
CA ASP A 138 -8.49 -4.22 9.32
C ASP A 138 -7.39 -4.04 8.27
N PHE A 139 -7.77 -3.51 7.11
CA PHE A 139 -6.84 -3.21 6.04
C PHE A 139 -5.78 -2.17 6.49
N LEU A 140 -6.22 -1.05 7.07
CA LEU A 140 -5.32 0.00 7.56
C LEU A 140 -4.46 -0.50 8.73
N ALA A 141 -5.00 -1.35 9.61
CA ALA A 141 -4.23 -1.98 10.67
C ALA A 141 -3.05 -2.81 10.12
N GLY A 142 -3.21 -3.47 8.96
CA GLY A 142 -2.11 -4.14 8.26
C GLY A 142 -0.97 -3.17 7.89
N LEU A 143 -1.30 -2.01 7.32
CA LEU A 143 -0.32 -1.00 6.91
C LEU A 143 0.55 -0.51 8.09
N ALA A 144 0.00 -0.47 9.30
CA ALA A 144 0.74 -0.11 10.51
C ALA A 144 1.96 -1.03 10.76
N PHE A 145 1.88 -2.28 10.32
CA PHE A 145 2.93 -3.30 10.41
C PHE A 145 3.75 -3.44 9.13
N ARG A 146 3.58 -2.54 8.17
CA ARG A 146 4.11 -2.67 6.79
C ARG A 146 3.64 -3.97 6.13
N VAL A 147 2.39 -4.37 6.40
CA VAL A 147 1.75 -5.54 5.78
C VAL A 147 0.69 -5.05 4.82
N PHE A 148 0.87 -5.36 3.55
CA PHE A 148 -0.14 -5.11 2.52
C PHE A 148 -0.91 -6.41 2.24
N HIS A 149 -2.23 -6.34 2.37
CA HIS A 149 -3.14 -7.44 2.05
C HIS A 149 -3.37 -7.43 0.53
N SER A 150 -2.86 -8.45 -0.17
CA SER A 150 -2.84 -8.52 -1.63
C SER A 150 -3.63 -9.73 -2.10
N THR A 151 -4.51 -9.52 -3.08
CA THR A 151 -5.22 -10.61 -3.74
C THR A 151 -4.28 -11.41 -4.66
N GLN A 152 -4.62 -12.68 -4.89
CA GLN A 152 -3.87 -13.56 -5.80
C GLN A 152 -4.61 -13.89 -7.09
N TYR A 153 -5.93 -13.68 -7.12
CA TYR A 153 -6.74 -13.94 -8.30
C TYR A 153 -6.52 -12.86 -9.35
N ILE A 154 -6.74 -13.22 -10.61
CA ILE A 154 -6.72 -12.28 -11.73
C ILE A 154 -8.14 -11.97 -12.19
N ARG A 155 -8.35 -10.76 -12.70
CA ARG A 155 -9.61 -10.35 -13.34
C ARG A 155 -10.01 -11.28 -14.48
N HIS A 156 -11.30 -11.30 -14.79
CA HIS A 156 -11.86 -12.15 -15.83
C HIS A 156 -11.31 -11.80 -17.24
N SER A 157 -10.92 -12.81 -18.01
CA SER A 157 -10.26 -12.68 -19.32
C SER A 157 -11.11 -11.96 -20.38
N SER A 158 -12.43 -11.94 -20.24
CA SER A 158 -13.34 -11.23 -21.17
C SER A 158 -13.25 -9.71 -21.08
N ARG A 159 -12.70 -9.15 -20.00
CA ARG A 159 -12.55 -7.70 -19.79
C ARG A 159 -11.19 -7.37 -19.14
N PRO A 160 -10.05 -7.62 -19.81
CA PRO A 160 -8.73 -7.40 -19.21
C PRO A 160 -8.49 -5.93 -18.85
N MET A 161 -9.13 -5.00 -19.56
CA MET A 161 -8.95 -3.56 -19.37
C MET A 161 -9.85 -2.95 -18.27
N TYR A 162 -10.68 -3.75 -17.60
CA TYR A 162 -11.62 -3.26 -16.57
C TYR A 162 -11.76 -4.28 -15.45
N THR A 163 -11.67 -3.82 -14.20
CA THR A 163 -12.01 -4.63 -13.04
C THR A 163 -12.71 -3.76 -11.98
N PRO A 164 -13.84 -4.22 -11.39
CA PRO A 164 -14.47 -3.54 -10.27
C PRO A 164 -13.80 -3.87 -8.92
N GLU A 165 -12.97 -4.91 -8.90
CA GLU A 165 -12.30 -5.44 -7.72
C GLU A 165 -10.77 -5.38 -7.88
N PRO A 166 -10.00 -5.20 -6.78
CA PRO A 166 -8.54 -5.19 -6.83
C PRO A 166 -8.02 -6.62 -7.08
N ASP A 167 -7.74 -6.94 -8.34
CA ASP A 167 -7.12 -8.21 -8.73
C ASP A 167 -5.58 -8.11 -8.67
N ILE A 168 -4.89 -9.23 -8.89
CA ILE A 168 -3.42 -9.28 -8.82
C ILE A 168 -2.74 -8.29 -9.79
N CYS A 169 -3.36 -7.94 -10.92
CA CYS A 169 -2.82 -6.89 -11.78
C CYS A 169 -2.78 -5.54 -11.06
N HIS A 170 -3.86 -5.19 -10.37
CA HIS A 170 -3.94 -3.96 -9.56
C HIS A 170 -2.89 -3.94 -8.46
N GLU A 171 -2.76 -5.04 -7.70
CA GLU A 171 -1.80 -5.11 -6.59
C GLU A 171 -0.36 -4.98 -7.08
N LEU A 172 -0.01 -5.76 -8.10
CA LEU A 172 1.39 -5.91 -8.52
C LEU A 172 1.87 -4.75 -9.39
N LEU A 173 1.01 -4.19 -10.23
CA LEU A 173 1.36 -3.10 -11.14
C LEU A 173 1.11 -1.73 -10.50
N GLY A 174 0.09 -1.62 -9.65
CA GLY A 174 -0.26 -0.38 -8.96
C GLY A 174 0.54 -0.17 -7.67
N HIS A 175 0.33 -1.04 -6.68
CA HIS A 175 0.83 -0.83 -5.32
C HIS A 175 2.30 -1.17 -5.12
N VAL A 176 2.69 -2.39 -5.51
CA VAL A 176 4.01 -2.96 -5.19
C VAL A 176 5.19 -2.06 -5.55
N PRO A 177 5.24 -1.39 -6.72
CA PRO A 177 6.37 -0.55 -7.09
C PRO A 177 6.63 0.57 -6.07
N LEU A 178 5.58 1.16 -5.50
CA LEU A 178 5.74 2.25 -4.54
C LEU A 178 6.01 1.75 -3.12
N PHE A 179 5.57 0.56 -2.73
CA PHE A 179 5.98 0.00 -1.44
C PHE A 179 7.49 -0.30 -1.34
N ALA A 180 8.20 -0.38 -2.47
CA ALA A 180 9.66 -0.47 -2.49
C ALA A 180 10.36 0.89 -2.32
N ASP A 181 9.63 2.01 -2.37
CA ASP A 181 10.17 3.34 -2.07
C ASP A 181 10.09 3.64 -0.56
N PRO A 182 11.21 3.99 0.10
CA PRO A 182 11.21 4.23 1.55
C PRO A 182 10.28 5.35 2.03
N SER A 183 10.14 6.43 1.26
CA SER A 183 9.30 7.57 1.63
C SER A 183 7.83 7.21 1.51
N PHE A 184 7.45 6.52 0.43
CA PHE A 184 6.08 6.06 0.25
C PHE A 184 5.70 4.96 1.26
N ALA A 185 6.59 4.00 1.53
CA ALA A 185 6.38 2.98 2.54
C ALA A 185 6.14 3.60 3.94
N GLN A 186 6.90 4.62 4.31
CA GLN A 186 6.67 5.36 5.56
C GLN A 186 5.31 6.07 5.54
N PHE A 187 5.00 6.79 4.45
CA PHE A 187 3.71 7.46 4.29
C PHE A 187 2.51 6.51 4.47
N SER A 188 2.53 5.35 3.81
CA SER A 188 1.47 4.34 3.95
C SER A 188 1.39 3.79 5.38
N GLN A 189 2.54 3.58 6.03
CA GLN A 189 2.57 3.14 7.42
C GLN A 189 2.00 4.19 8.39
N GLU A 190 2.22 5.49 8.14
CA GLU A 190 1.65 6.56 8.97
C GLU A 190 0.11 6.55 8.96
N ILE A 191 -0.51 6.31 7.80
CA ILE A 191 -1.97 6.12 7.70
C ILE A 191 -2.40 4.93 8.57
N GLY A 192 -1.68 3.81 8.47
CA GLY A 192 -1.96 2.62 9.28
C GLY A 192 -1.83 2.87 10.79
N LEU A 193 -0.74 3.52 11.23
CA LEU A 193 -0.51 3.86 12.63
C LEU A 193 -1.55 4.84 13.19
N ALA A 194 -2.03 5.77 12.37
CA ALA A 194 -3.11 6.69 12.73
C ALA A 194 -4.44 5.96 12.97
N SER A 195 -4.67 4.82 12.30
CA SER A 195 -5.90 4.04 12.42
C SER A 195 -6.02 3.24 13.73
N LEU A 196 -4.90 2.90 14.36
CA LEU A 196 -4.88 2.02 15.54
C LEU A 196 -5.60 2.67 16.74
N GLY A 197 -6.68 2.03 17.20
CA GLY A 197 -7.50 2.53 18.30
C GLY A 197 -8.32 3.79 17.97
N ALA A 198 -8.34 4.24 16.71
CA ALA A 198 -9.14 5.39 16.28
C ALA A 198 -10.65 5.07 16.27
N PRO A 199 -11.53 6.06 16.56
CA PRO A 199 -12.98 5.91 16.36
C PRO A 199 -13.35 5.63 14.90
N ASP A 200 -14.51 4.99 14.65
CA ASP A 200 -14.94 4.61 13.29
C ASP A 200 -15.05 5.81 12.34
N GLU A 201 -15.48 6.98 12.81
CA GLU A 201 -15.51 8.21 12.01
C GLU A 201 -14.11 8.56 11.46
N TYR A 202 -13.07 8.39 12.28
CA TYR A 202 -11.69 8.66 11.85
C TYR A 202 -11.13 7.54 10.97
N ILE A 203 -11.59 6.30 11.13
CA ILE A 203 -11.28 5.22 10.18
C ILE A 203 -11.82 5.56 8.80
N GLN A 204 -13.07 6.05 8.70
CA GLN A 204 -13.64 6.47 7.42
C GLN A 204 -12.85 7.64 6.81
N LYS A 205 -12.50 8.65 7.61
CA LYS A 205 -11.65 9.77 7.16
C LYS A 205 -10.28 9.29 6.66
N LEU A 206 -9.63 8.39 7.37
CA LEU A 206 -8.34 7.81 6.97
C LEU A 206 -8.46 6.94 5.71
N ALA A 207 -9.56 6.19 5.56
CA ALA A 207 -9.85 5.43 4.35
C ALA A 207 -10.04 6.36 3.14
N THR A 208 -10.70 7.50 3.30
CA THR A 208 -10.80 8.53 2.25
C THR A 208 -9.44 9.16 1.94
N VAL A 209 -8.61 9.43 2.95
CA VAL A 209 -7.23 9.88 2.72
C VAL A 209 -6.44 8.85 1.93
N TYR A 210 -6.54 7.57 2.30
CA TYR A 210 -5.91 6.46 1.59
C TYR A 210 -6.40 6.39 0.13
N TRP A 211 -7.70 6.50 -0.11
CA TRP A 211 -8.29 6.53 -1.46
C TRP A 211 -7.70 7.65 -2.32
N PHE A 212 -7.69 8.88 -1.84
CA PHE A 212 -7.18 10.02 -2.61
C PHE A 212 -5.66 10.17 -2.63
N THR A 213 -4.94 9.20 -2.05
CA THR A 213 -3.47 9.18 -2.07
C THR A 213 -2.97 7.85 -2.61
N VAL A 214 -2.97 6.79 -1.81
CA VAL A 214 -2.44 5.49 -2.19
C VAL A 214 -3.20 4.88 -3.38
N GLU A 215 -4.50 5.11 -3.53
CA GLU A 215 -5.28 4.61 -4.69
C GLU A 215 -5.30 5.58 -5.89
N PHE A 216 -5.59 6.86 -5.68
CA PHE A 216 -5.83 7.85 -6.74
C PHE A 216 -5.01 9.12 -6.57
N GLY A 217 -3.84 9.04 -5.93
CA GLY A 217 -2.98 10.18 -5.69
C GLY A 217 -2.16 10.60 -6.91
N LEU A 218 -1.98 11.92 -7.04
CA LEU A 218 -1.05 12.55 -7.97
C LEU A 218 0.05 13.26 -7.20
N CYS A 219 1.24 13.37 -7.77
CA CYS A 219 2.35 14.10 -7.18
C CYS A 219 2.93 15.10 -8.17
N LYS A 220 3.51 16.17 -7.62
CA LYS A 220 4.29 17.12 -8.39
C LYS A 220 5.74 16.62 -8.48
N GLN A 221 6.29 16.60 -9.68
CA GLN A 221 7.69 16.33 -9.93
C GLN A 221 8.22 17.40 -10.86
N GLU A 222 9.06 18.29 -10.31
CA GLU A 222 9.54 19.48 -11.00
C GLU A 222 8.37 20.36 -11.46
N SER A 223 8.19 20.56 -12.77
CA SER A 223 7.08 21.30 -13.35
C SER A 223 5.90 20.43 -13.79
N GLU A 224 5.98 19.10 -13.62
CA GLU A 224 4.98 18.16 -14.11
C GLU A 224 4.16 17.55 -12.97
N ILE A 225 2.97 17.05 -13.31
CA ILE A 225 2.13 16.24 -12.44
C ILE A 225 2.23 14.79 -12.93
N LYS A 226 2.44 13.86 -11.99
CA LYS A 226 2.58 12.42 -12.26
C LYS A 226 1.68 11.61 -11.36
N ALA A 227 1.20 10.48 -11.87
CA ALA A 227 0.40 9.54 -11.11
C ALA A 227 1.27 8.68 -10.19
N TYR A 228 0.79 8.48 -8.96
CA TYR A 228 1.36 7.50 -8.03
C TYR A 228 0.29 6.58 -7.43
N GLY A 229 -0.99 6.96 -7.48
CA GLY A 229 -2.08 6.11 -7.00
C GLY A 229 -2.13 4.76 -7.73
N ALA A 230 -2.32 3.67 -6.98
CA ALA A 230 -2.36 2.32 -7.52
C ALA A 230 -3.56 2.08 -8.47
N GLY A 231 -4.73 2.65 -8.17
CA GLY A 231 -5.89 2.66 -9.06
C GLY A 231 -5.57 3.31 -10.41
N LEU A 232 -4.76 4.38 -10.42
CA LEU A 232 -4.27 5.00 -11.66
C LEU A 232 -3.25 4.11 -12.36
N LEU A 233 -2.23 3.64 -11.64
CA LEU A 233 -1.11 2.88 -12.20
C LEU A 233 -1.50 1.46 -12.66
N SER A 234 -2.72 1.01 -12.39
CA SER A 234 -3.30 -0.26 -12.81
C SER A 234 -4.48 -0.14 -13.78
N SER A 235 -4.89 1.09 -14.12
CA SER A 235 -6.01 1.41 -15.01
C SER A 235 -5.53 2.28 -16.16
N PHE A 236 -5.43 1.71 -17.36
CA PHE A 236 -4.98 2.45 -18.56
C PHE A 236 -5.81 3.73 -18.80
N GLY A 237 -7.13 3.60 -18.79
CA GLY A 237 -8.03 4.71 -19.10
C GLY A 237 -7.98 5.82 -18.06
N GLU A 238 -7.91 5.45 -16.79
CA GLU A 238 -7.89 6.42 -15.70
C GLU A 238 -6.52 7.07 -15.53
N LEU A 239 -5.43 6.33 -15.80
CA LEU A 239 -4.07 6.88 -15.83
C LEU A 239 -3.96 8.04 -16.82
N GLN A 240 -4.45 7.85 -18.04
CA GLN A 240 -4.47 8.90 -19.05
C GLN A 240 -5.42 10.04 -18.66
N TYR A 241 -6.65 9.70 -18.24
CA TYR A 241 -7.67 10.68 -17.86
C TYR A 241 -7.20 11.61 -16.73
N SER A 242 -6.54 11.07 -15.70
CA SER A 242 -6.12 11.81 -14.51
C SER A 242 -5.15 12.96 -14.79
N LEU A 243 -4.44 12.91 -15.92
CA LEU A 243 -3.47 13.92 -16.36
C LEU A 243 -3.99 14.81 -17.49
N THR A 244 -5.29 14.72 -17.83
CA THR A 244 -5.95 15.66 -18.74
C THR A 244 -6.40 16.94 -18.02
N ASP A 245 -7.00 17.87 -18.76
CA ASP A 245 -7.64 19.08 -18.25
C ASP A 245 -9.07 18.86 -17.73
N LYS A 246 -9.61 17.63 -17.85
CA LYS A 246 -10.98 17.28 -17.47
C LYS A 246 -11.21 17.17 -15.96
N PRO A 247 -10.40 16.41 -15.18
CA PRO A 247 -10.63 16.29 -13.76
C PRO A 247 -10.16 17.53 -13.01
N LYS A 248 -10.75 17.78 -11.84
CA LYS A 248 -10.31 18.86 -10.97
C LYS A 248 -9.12 18.40 -10.12
N LEU A 249 -8.01 19.12 -10.23
CA LEU A 249 -6.83 18.88 -9.40
C LEU A 249 -6.81 19.83 -8.20
N LEU A 250 -6.69 19.26 -6.99
CA LEU A 250 -6.65 20.01 -5.73
C LEU A 250 -5.35 19.71 -4.96
N PRO A 251 -4.82 20.64 -4.16
CA PRO A 251 -3.69 20.34 -3.29
C PRO A 251 -4.09 19.34 -2.21
N PHE A 252 -3.23 18.36 -1.94
CA PHE A 252 -3.44 17.40 -0.85
C PHE A 252 -3.41 18.09 0.51
N ASP A 253 -4.51 17.96 1.25
CA ASP A 253 -4.74 18.48 2.59
C ASP A 253 -5.65 17.49 3.33
N PRO A 254 -5.13 16.65 4.24
CA PRO A 254 -5.89 15.56 4.86
C PRO A 254 -7.22 16.00 5.52
N GLU A 255 -7.28 17.20 6.11
CA GLU A 255 -8.52 17.69 6.74
C GLU A 255 -9.63 17.89 5.70
N LYS A 256 -9.29 18.40 4.52
CA LYS A 256 -10.24 18.60 3.41
C LYS A 256 -10.46 17.32 2.62
N THR A 257 -9.38 16.62 2.28
CA THR A 257 -9.39 15.39 1.50
C THR A 257 -10.21 14.31 2.19
N SER A 258 -10.13 14.17 3.51
CA SER A 258 -10.88 13.16 4.26
C SER A 258 -12.41 13.31 4.21
N LEU A 259 -12.90 14.47 3.78
CA LEU A 259 -14.34 14.78 3.65
C LEU A 259 -14.84 14.68 2.20
N GLN A 260 -13.95 14.44 1.23
CA GLN A 260 -14.32 14.37 -0.17
C GLN A 260 -15.06 13.07 -0.47
N ALA A 261 -16.27 13.18 -1.00
CA ALA A 261 -17.01 12.03 -1.53
C ALA A 261 -16.43 11.60 -2.90
N TYR A 262 -16.50 10.30 -3.21
CA TYR A 262 -15.97 9.74 -4.46
C TYR A 262 -16.90 8.67 -5.06
N PRO A 263 -16.97 8.57 -6.39
CA PRO A 263 -17.57 7.43 -7.06
C PRO A 263 -16.63 6.22 -6.99
N ILE A 264 -17.19 5.01 -6.95
CA ILE A 264 -16.43 3.75 -6.98
C ILE A 264 -16.44 3.06 -8.35
N THR A 265 -17.37 3.43 -9.24
CA THR A 265 -17.60 2.78 -10.55
C THR A 265 -17.20 3.65 -11.75
N GLU A 266 -16.82 4.90 -11.52
CA GLU A 266 -16.51 5.89 -12.56
C GLU A 266 -15.16 6.54 -12.29
N PHE A 267 -14.56 7.15 -13.31
CA PHE A 267 -13.30 7.90 -13.14
C PHE A 267 -13.48 9.03 -12.13
N GLN A 268 -12.46 9.25 -11.31
CA GLN A 268 -12.57 10.24 -10.24
C GLN A 268 -12.72 11.66 -10.82
N PRO A 269 -13.75 12.42 -10.42
CA PRO A 269 -13.92 13.80 -10.89
C PRO A 269 -12.91 14.77 -10.25
N VAL A 270 -12.27 14.35 -9.15
CA VAL A 270 -11.33 15.14 -8.36
C VAL A 270 -10.13 14.26 -7.99
N TYR A 271 -8.92 14.79 -8.18
CA TYR A 271 -7.68 14.19 -7.70
C TYR A 271 -6.94 15.15 -6.78
N PHE A 272 -6.16 14.61 -5.85
CA PHE A 272 -5.33 15.40 -4.94
C PHE A 272 -3.85 15.27 -5.30
N VAL A 273 -3.17 16.41 -5.37
CA VAL A 273 -1.77 16.55 -5.74
C VAL A 273 -0.93 16.80 -4.49
N SER A 274 0.01 15.90 -4.21
CA SER A 274 1.03 16.05 -3.17
C SER A 274 2.28 16.73 -3.74
N GLU A 275 2.93 17.62 -2.97
CA GLU A 275 4.19 18.24 -3.41
C GLU A 275 5.35 17.24 -3.39
N SER A 276 5.36 16.33 -2.41
CA SER A 276 6.26 15.18 -2.32
C SER A 276 5.68 14.15 -1.35
N PHE A 277 6.21 12.92 -1.34
CA PHE A 277 5.84 11.93 -0.32
C PHE A 277 6.21 12.37 1.10
N GLU A 278 7.28 13.14 1.27
CA GLU A 278 7.67 13.69 2.57
C GLU A 278 6.65 14.72 3.06
N ASP A 279 6.21 15.64 2.20
CA ASP A 279 5.14 16.60 2.52
C ASP A 279 3.83 15.89 2.84
N ALA A 280 3.44 14.87 2.05
CA ALA A 280 2.25 14.08 2.30
C ALA A 280 2.31 13.36 3.65
N LYS A 281 3.45 12.75 3.99
CA LYS A 281 3.72 12.11 5.27
C LYS A 281 3.58 13.08 6.44
N GLU A 282 4.21 14.25 6.36
CA GLU A 282 4.12 15.26 7.42
C GLU A 282 2.70 15.80 7.60
N LYS A 283 1.94 15.97 6.52
CA LYS A 283 0.52 16.34 6.58
C LYS A 283 -0.31 15.24 7.26
N VAL A 284 -0.10 13.97 6.93
CA VAL A 284 -0.80 12.86 7.59
C VAL A 284 -0.44 12.77 9.07
N ARG A 285 0.83 12.99 9.46
CA ARG A 285 1.24 13.04 10.87
C ARG A 285 0.52 14.13 11.66
N LYS A 286 0.41 15.33 11.08
CA LYS A 286 -0.35 16.44 11.68
C LYS A 286 -1.82 16.10 11.82
N PHE A 287 -2.42 15.50 10.79
CA PHE A 287 -3.81 15.04 10.83
C PHE A 287 -4.02 13.96 11.91
N ALA A 288 -3.10 12.98 12.00
CA ALA A 288 -3.14 11.91 12.98
C ALA A 288 -3.08 12.43 14.43
N ALA A 289 -2.40 13.55 14.67
CA ALA A 289 -2.35 14.20 15.98
C ALA A 289 -3.71 14.79 16.43
N THR A 290 -4.66 14.97 15.52
CA THR A 290 -6.02 15.45 15.83
C THR A 290 -6.98 14.32 16.25
N ILE A 291 -6.58 13.05 16.06
CA ILE A 291 -7.43 11.89 16.32
C ILE A 291 -7.60 11.71 17.83
N PRO A 292 -8.85 11.65 18.35
CA PRO A 292 -9.10 11.58 19.79
C PRO A 292 -8.84 10.16 20.31
N ARG A 293 -7.60 9.90 20.76
CA ARG A 293 -7.19 8.70 21.50
C ARG A 293 -6.29 9.08 22.68
N PRO A 294 -6.36 8.38 23.82
CA PRO A 294 -5.64 8.77 25.05
C PRO A 294 -4.15 8.36 25.07
N PHE A 295 -3.62 7.91 23.93
CA PHE A 295 -2.26 7.41 23.79
C PHE A 295 -1.71 7.70 22.39
N SER A 296 -0.39 7.64 22.26
CA SER A 296 0.29 7.55 20.97
C SER A 296 0.75 6.12 20.71
N VAL A 297 1.08 5.79 19.47
CA VAL A 297 1.64 4.49 19.09
C VAL A 297 2.96 4.66 18.37
N ARG A 298 3.87 3.71 18.58
CA ARG A 298 5.12 3.60 17.84
C ARG A 298 5.28 2.18 17.32
N TYR A 299 5.67 2.02 16.07
CA TYR A 299 6.07 0.72 15.54
C TYR A 299 7.49 0.38 15.99
N ASN A 300 7.67 -0.78 16.61
CA ASN A 300 8.98 -1.37 16.88
C ASN A 300 9.34 -2.32 15.73
N PRO A 301 10.31 -1.96 14.86
CA PRO A 301 10.66 -2.77 13.70
C PRO A 301 11.41 -4.06 14.06
N TYR A 302 12.05 -4.14 15.23
CA TYR A 302 12.82 -5.30 15.65
C TYR A 302 11.92 -6.46 16.07
N THR A 303 10.85 -6.16 16.81
CA THR A 303 9.87 -7.13 17.31
C THR A 303 8.60 -7.18 16.49
N GLN A 304 8.46 -6.29 15.51
CA GLN A 304 7.27 -6.17 14.66
C GLN A 304 6.00 -5.97 15.48
N SER A 305 6.08 -5.08 16.46
CA SER A 305 5.01 -4.82 17.44
C SER A 305 4.69 -3.34 17.55
N ILE A 306 3.53 -3.04 18.12
CA ILE A 306 3.09 -1.68 18.44
C ILE A 306 3.36 -1.41 19.91
N GLU A 307 4.21 -0.41 20.16
CA GLU A 307 4.41 0.18 21.48
C GLU A 307 3.33 1.24 21.68
N VAL A 308 2.39 0.98 22.59
CA VAL A 308 1.47 2.00 23.10
C VAL A 308 2.27 2.92 24.03
N LEU A 309 2.16 4.23 23.84
CA LEU A 309 2.84 5.24 24.65
C LEU A 309 1.81 5.92 25.56
N ASP A 310 1.52 5.29 26.70
CA ASP A 310 0.50 5.73 27.66
C ASP A 310 1.04 5.86 29.11
N SER A 311 2.33 5.58 29.32
CA SER A 311 2.98 5.64 30.63
C SER A 311 4.36 6.31 30.59
N MET A 312 4.78 6.87 31.73
CA MET A 312 6.12 7.47 31.89
C MET A 312 7.25 6.48 31.61
N GLN A 313 7.04 5.20 31.92
CA GLN A 313 8.05 4.17 31.67
C GLN A 313 8.28 3.94 30.17
N GLN A 314 7.21 3.87 29.35
CA GLN A 314 7.35 3.73 27.91
C GLN A 314 7.96 4.97 27.27
N LEU A 315 7.59 6.17 27.74
CA LEU A 315 8.19 7.43 27.28
C LEU A 315 9.69 7.49 27.59
N LYS A 316 10.10 7.01 28.77
CA LYS A 316 11.52 6.88 29.13
C LYS A 316 12.24 5.90 28.21
N ASN A 317 11.68 4.71 27.96
CA ASN A 317 12.26 3.73 27.05
C ASN A 317 12.44 4.29 25.63
N LEU A 318 11.46 5.08 25.14
CA LEU A 318 11.57 5.77 23.86
C LEU A 318 12.68 6.82 23.87
N ALA A 319 12.77 7.65 24.91
CA ALA A 319 13.81 8.66 25.05
C ALA A 319 15.22 8.03 25.08
N ASP A 320 15.39 6.93 25.81
CA ASP A 320 16.66 6.18 25.87
C ASP A 320 17.04 5.61 24.49
N SER A 321 16.07 5.07 23.74
CA SER A 321 16.27 4.61 22.36
C SER A 321 16.70 5.74 21.42
N ILE A 322 16.04 6.89 21.48
CA ILE A 322 16.42 8.08 20.69
C ILE A 322 17.81 8.58 21.08
N GLY A 323 18.14 8.57 22.38
CA GLY A 323 19.47 8.94 22.87
C GLY A 323 20.57 8.04 22.29
N GLY A 324 20.32 6.74 22.17
CA GLY A 324 21.23 5.80 21.51
C GLY A 324 21.49 6.13 20.03
N GLU A 325 20.43 6.36 19.25
CA GLU A 325 20.53 6.74 17.83
C GLU A 325 21.25 8.09 17.66
N MET A 326 20.95 9.06 18.51
CA MET A 326 21.64 10.36 18.51
C MET A 326 23.13 10.20 18.82
N GLY A 327 23.49 9.31 19.76
CA GLY A 327 24.88 8.97 20.06
C GLY A 327 25.62 8.40 18.84
N ILE A 328 24.98 7.51 18.07
CA ILE A 328 25.54 6.97 16.82
C ILE A 328 25.79 8.10 15.82
N LEU A 329 24.81 8.99 15.62
CA LEU A 329 24.94 10.14 14.73
C LEU A 329 26.11 11.04 15.14
N CYS A 330 26.19 11.41 16.42
CA CYS A 330 27.27 12.24 16.95
C CYS A 330 28.65 11.59 16.72
N ASN A 331 28.78 10.30 16.98
CA ASN A 331 30.03 9.57 16.77
C ASN A 331 30.43 9.53 15.28
N ALA A 332 29.46 9.34 14.37
CA ALA A 332 29.72 9.36 12.92
C ALA A 332 30.17 10.74 12.44
N LEU A 333 29.50 11.82 12.90
CA LEU A 333 29.88 13.20 12.59
C LEU A 333 31.29 13.54 13.09
N GLN A 334 31.66 13.09 14.29
CA GLN A 334 33.01 13.29 14.82
C GLN A 334 34.07 12.61 13.95
N LYS A 335 33.87 11.34 13.56
CA LYS A 335 34.81 10.62 12.68
C LYS A 335 35.01 11.33 11.33
N MET A 336 33.92 11.75 10.68
CA MET A 336 34.00 12.50 9.41
C MET A 336 34.58 13.91 9.57
N GLY A 337 34.42 14.52 10.75
CA GLY A 337 35.02 15.81 11.09
C GLY A 337 36.54 15.73 11.29
N MET A 338 37.06 14.62 11.85
CA MET A 338 38.49 14.40 12.06
C MET A 338 39.25 14.16 10.75
N GLU A 339 38.67 13.42 9.79
CA GLU A 339 39.29 13.17 8.48
C GLU A 339 39.53 14.45 7.65
N LYS A 340 38.74 15.50 7.86
CA LYS A 340 38.94 16.81 7.20
C LYS A 340 40.12 17.61 7.75
N HIS A 341 40.60 17.28 8.95
CA HIS A 341 41.77 17.93 9.55
C HIS A 341 43.08 17.19 9.23
N GLU A 342 43.05 15.88 9.05
CA GLU A 342 44.26 15.10 8.70
C GLU A 342 44.66 15.24 7.22
N ASN A 343 43.71 15.49 6.30
CA ASN A 343 44.02 15.75 4.88
C ASN A 343 44.45 17.21 4.55
N LYS A 344 44.80 18.00 5.57
CA LYS A 344 45.29 19.40 5.44
C LYS A 344 46.70 19.62 6.01
N LEU A 345 47.39 18.55 6.38
CA LEU A 345 48.81 18.52 6.73
C LEU A 345 49.57 17.76 5.65
#